data_AF-A0A9P6Z9X8-F1
#
_entry.id   AF-A0A9P6Z9X8-F1
#
_cell.length_a   1.000
_cell.length_b   1.000
_cell.length_c   1.000
_cell.angle_alpha   90.00
_cell.angle_beta   90.00
_cell.angle_gamma   90.00
#
_symmetry.space_group_name_H-M   'P 1'
#
loop_
_entity.id
_entity.type
_entity.pdbx_description
1 polymer ?
#
loop_
_entity_poly.entity_id
_entity_poly.type
_entity_poly.pdbx_seq_one_letter_code
_entity_poly.pdbx_strand_id
1 'polypeptide(L)'
;MGSHPFYECPLRSSSLLIVNKEKQTIVTATDELLDILGYHESNQLLGKSIQLLNPIKKESFYLLKHKSTGYIPFEICIHHDPLANTVDLDYWLIHPVNITSQQNTVLGPVTILRLSPFGTIENAYPSIDFPQINSELQHRPIMSFVHESDVRQLCEKVSKTKYKSHHTLRVRWLDRSSHSSSNQNNFQWVMMTVMNAPRRLSCNSFDDLQSWPICVIRIVYESEQDIQGLRAPANYCWKTIWLDTLHGLVEQARSGSFELYRLVQSIHLALDQGKSYLVEFFAHALSYLLDFANELKYCYLSEMDKVECVKIKMENKKKNSKYSNIPSIRVYDNDTIYTIPFITKAFQPSNWTHYRKF
;
A
#
# COMPACT_ATOMS: atom_id res chain seq x y z
N MET A 1 32.50 -16.71 11.80
CA MET A 1 31.49 -17.30 10.89
C MET A 1 31.97 -18.68 10.50
N GLY A 2 31.15 -19.72 10.76
CA GLY A 2 31.51 -21.10 10.43
C GLY A 2 31.57 -21.31 8.92
N SER A 3 32.54 -22.11 8.47
CA SER A 3 32.59 -22.59 7.09
C SER A 3 31.37 -23.47 6.84
N HIS A 4 30.59 -23.16 5.80
CA HIS A 4 29.41 -23.93 5.39
C HIS A 4 29.37 -24.00 3.87
N PRO A 5 28.76 -25.04 3.30
CA PRO A 5 28.67 -25.16 1.85
C PRO A 5 27.72 -24.10 1.27
N PHE A 6 27.96 -23.69 0.02
CA PHE A 6 27.19 -22.63 -0.64
C PHE A 6 25.68 -22.90 -0.67
N TYR A 7 25.27 -24.16 -0.84
CA TYR A 7 23.86 -24.52 -0.92
C TYR A 7 23.11 -24.41 0.42
N GLU A 8 23.82 -24.43 1.55
CA GLU A 8 23.30 -24.24 2.92
C GLU A 8 23.53 -22.82 3.44
N CYS A 9 24.03 -21.90 2.61
CA CYS A 9 24.29 -20.55 3.07
C CYS A 9 22.98 -19.86 3.48
N PRO A 10 22.86 -19.33 4.71
CA PRO A 10 21.66 -18.62 5.14
C PRO A 10 21.42 -17.34 4.31
N LEU A 11 22.47 -16.80 3.68
CA LEU A 11 22.39 -15.63 2.79
C LEU A 11 22.17 -16.01 1.32
N ARG A 12 21.90 -17.28 1.00
CA ARG A 12 21.75 -17.74 -0.40
C ARG A 12 20.62 -17.07 -1.16
N SER A 13 19.57 -16.63 -0.46
CA SER A 13 18.44 -15.87 -1.02
C SER A 13 18.60 -14.35 -0.90
N SER A 14 19.77 -13.87 -0.50
CA SER A 14 20.10 -12.45 -0.40
C SER A 14 20.73 -11.93 -1.70
N SER A 15 21.17 -10.67 -1.70
CA SER A 15 21.85 -10.06 -2.83
C SER A 15 23.21 -10.72 -3.11
N LEU A 16 23.65 -10.70 -4.37
CA LEU A 16 24.88 -11.35 -4.81
C LEU A 16 25.84 -10.33 -5.43
N LEU A 17 27.11 -10.42 -5.05
CA LEU A 17 28.24 -9.72 -5.67
C LEU A 17 29.31 -10.75 -6.04
N ILE A 18 29.74 -10.75 -7.29
CA ILE A 18 30.81 -11.65 -7.75
C ILE A 18 32.06 -10.83 -8.01
N VAL A 19 33.16 -11.24 -7.38
CA VAL A 19 34.46 -10.58 -7.48
C VAL A 19 35.46 -11.53 -8.10
N ASN A 20 36.19 -11.07 -9.12
CA ASN A 20 37.36 -11.79 -9.62
C ASN A 20 38.49 -11.62 -8.60
N LYS A 21 38.91 -12.72 -8.00
CA LYS A 21 39.88 -12.77 -6.91
C LYS A 21 41.27 -12.30 -7.34
N GLU A 22 41.73 -12.69 -8.53
CA GLU A 22 43.06 -12.33 -9.02
C GLU A 22 43.14 -10.83 -9.34
N LYS A 23 42.15 -10.33 -10.10
CA LYS A 23 42.11 -8.93 -10.56
C LYS A 23 41.55 -7.97 -9.51
N GLN A 24 40.96 -8.49 -8.45
CA GLN A 24 40.21 -7.71 -7.45
C GLN A 24 39.15 -6.81 -8.10
N THR A 25 38.49 -7.31 -9.16
CA THR A 25 37.48 -6.55 -9.93
C THR A 25 36.09 -7.12 -9.73
N ILE A 26 35.09 -6.24 -9.69
CA ILE A 26 33.69 -6.61 -9.59
C ILE A 26 33.22 -7.10 -10.96
N VAL A 27 32.82 -8.37 -11.05
CA VAL A 27 32.36 -8.99 -12.30
C VAL A 27 30.88 -8.73 -12.51
N THR A 28 30.07 -8.98 -11.48
CA THR A 28 28.62 -8.76 -11.51
C THR A 28 28.06 -8.48 -10.12
N ALA A 29 26.89 -7.86 -10.06
CA ALA A 29 26.14 -7.58 -8.85
C ALA A 29 24.64 -7.65 -9.17
N THR A 30 23.82 -8.08 -8.21
CA THR A 30 22.36 -8.00 -8.31
C THR A 30 21.88 -6.55 -8.21
N ASP A 31 20.79 -6.21 -8.92
CA ASP A 31 20.24 -4.85 -8.98
C ASP A 31 19.88 -4.31 -7.59
N GLU A 32 19.38 -5.16 -6.68
CA GLU A 32 19.06 -4.75 -5.32
C GLU A 32 20.29 -4.24 -4.55
N LEU A 33 21.46 -4.84 -4.76
CA LEU A 33 22.69 -4.41 -4.12
C LEU A 33 23.20 -3.09 -4.71
N LEU A 34 23.08 -2.94 -6.03
CA LEU A 34 23.44 -1.72 -6.74
C LEU A 34 22.61 -0.54 -6.21
N ASP A 35 21.30 -0.75 -6.06
CA ASP A 35 20.38 0.25 -5.50
C ASP A 35 20.73 0.59 -4.04
N ILE A 36 20.98 -0.42 -3.19
CA ILE A 36 21.37 -0.20 -1.79
C ILE A 36 22.68 0.59 -1.68
N LEU A 37 23.64 0.37 -2.60
CA LEU A 37 24.93 1.07 -2.63
C LEU A 37 24.89 2.40 -3.39
N GLY A 38 23.75 2.75 -4.00
CA GLY A 38 23.53 4.03 -4.69
C GLY A 38 24.08 4.09 -6.12
N TYR A 39 24.28 2.94 -6.76
CA TYR A 39 24.75 2.82 -8.15
C TYR A 39 23.57 2.51 -9.07
N HIS A 40 23.00 3.52 -9.72
CA HIS A 40 21.84 3.33 -10.62
C HIS A 40 22.17 2.70 -11.97
N GLU A 41 23.45 2.76 -12.39
CA GLU A 41 23.90 2.20 -13.66
C GLU A 41 24.99 1.16 -13.39
N SER A 42 24.84 -0.03 -13.97
CA SER A 42 25.75 -1.16 -13.69
C SER A 42 27.20 -0.84 -14.09
N ASN A 43 27.42 -0.01 -15.13
CA ASN A 43 28.75 0.41 -15.59
C ASN A 43 29.55 1.23 -14.55
N GLN A 44 28.89 1.77 -13.52
CA GLN A 44 29.55 2.54 -12.46
C GLN A 44 30.31 1.65 -11.48
N LEU A 45 29.86 0.39 -11.32
CA LEU A 45 30.43 -0.57 -10.38
C LEU A 45 31.10 -1.76 -11.09
N LEU A 46 30.49 -2.28 -12.16
CA LEU A 46 31.00 -3.46 -12.88
C LEU A 46 32.32 -3.14 -13.60
N GLY A 47 33.26 -4.07 -13.50
CA GLY A 47 34.63 -3.94 -14.00
C GLY A 47 35.53 -3.04 -13.15
N LYS A 48 35.02 -2.40 -12.09
CA LYS A 48 35.83 -1.59 -11.16
C LYS A 48 36.46 -2.46 -10.08
N SER A 49 37.50 -1.92 -9.44
CA SER A 49 38.14 -2.57 -8.30
C SER A 49 37.18 -2.67 -7.11
N ILE A 50 37.19 -3.80 -6.40
CA ILE A 50 36.43 -4.00 -5.16
C ILE A 50 36.81 -2.98 -4.07
N GLN A 51 38.01 -2.40 -4.16
CA GLN A 51 38.47 -1.33 -3.28
C GLN A 51 37.61 -0.06 -3.35
N LEU A 52 36.86 0.14 -4.44
CA LEU A 52 35.89 1.23 -4.56
C LEU A 52 34.83 1.18 -3.45
N LEU A 53 34.42 -0.03 -3.06
CA LEU A 53 33.48 -0.26 -1.96
C LEU A 53 34.15 -0.17 -0.59
N ASN A 54 35.49 -0.07 -0.52
CA ASN A 54 36.30 -0.03 0.69
C ASN A 54 35.76 -0.95 1.82
N PRO A 55 35.77 -2.28 1.62
CA PRO A 55 35.19 -3.21 2.58
C PRO A 55 35.97 -3.21 3.90
N ILE A 56 35.34 -2.74 4.97
CA ILE A 56 35.94 -2.72 6.33
C ILE A 56 35.27 -3.80 7.17
N LYS A 57 36.03 -4.83 7.54
CA LYS A 57 35.54 -5.90 8.41
C LYS A 57 35.40 -5.41 9.87
N LYS A 58 34.24 -5.63 10.47
CA LYS A 58 33.95 -5.50 11.91
C LYS A 58 33.73 -6.89 12.51
N GLU A 59 33.51 -6.97 13.82
CA GLU A 59 33.38 -8.26 14.54
C GLU A 59 32.22 -9.11 14.00
N SER A 60 31.06 -8.50 13.75
CA SER A 60 29.83 -9.19 13.33
C SER A 60 29.36 -8.86 11.90
N PHE A 61 29.89 -7.81 11.27
CA PHE A 61 29.45 -7.35 9.94
C PHE A 61 30.61 -6.70 9.16
N TYR A 62 30.35 -6.31 7.92
CA TYR A 62 31.23 -5.51 7.06
C TYR A 62 30.61 -4.14 6.83
N LEU A 63 31.44 -3.12 6.71
CA LEU A 63 31.02 -1.80 6.23
C LEU A 63 31.46 -1.67 4.77
N LEU A 64 30.51 -1.39 3.87
CA LEU A 64 30.79 -1.06 2.48
C LEU A 64 30.44 0.42 2.24
N LYS A 65 31.24 1.10 1.44
CA LYS A 65 31.05 2.51 1.10
C LYS A 65 29.93 2.67 0.08
N HIS A 66 28.86 3.38 0.46
CA HIS A 66 27.85 3.91 -0.44
C HIS A 66 28.43 5.00 -1.34
N LYS A 67 27.89 5.15 -2.55
CA LYS A 67 28.32 6.18 -3.50
C LYS A 67 28.27 7.61 -2.91
N SER A 68 27.25 7.92 -2.12
CA SER A 68 26.97 9.28 -1.62
C SER A 68 26.76 9.43 -0.11
N THR A 69 26.40 8.38 0.64
CA THR A 69 25.83 8.53 2.00
C THR A 69 26.79 8.08 3.11
N GLY A 70 27.99 7.60 2.74
CA GLY A 70 28.98 7.11 3.70
C GLY A 70 29.11 5.60 3.67
N TYR A 71 29.12 4.95 4.82
CA TYR A 71 29.26 3.49 4.93
C TYR A 71 27.94 2.84 5.34
N ILE A 72 27.61 1.72 4.71
CA ILE A 72 26.45 0.89 5.01
C ILE A 72 26.94 -0.46 5.56
N PRO A 73 26.33 -0.96 6.64
CA PRO A 73 26.65 -2.23 7.26
C PRO A 73 26.01 -3.42 6.53
N PHE A 74 26.73 -4.52 6.42
CA PHE A 74 26.32 -5.73 5.72
C PHE A 74 26.79 -7.00 6.42
N GLU A 75 25.93 -8.01 6.47
CA GLU A 75 26.33 -9.39 6.67
C GLU A 75 26.80 -9.92 5.32
N ILE A 76 28.06 -10.39 5.28
CA ILE A 76 28.67 -10.90 4.06
C ILE A 76 29.18 -12.31 4.33
N CYS A 77 28.72 -13.25 3.52
CA CYS A 77 29.30 -14.58 3.42
C CYS A 77 30.04 -14.72 2.09
N ILE A 78 31.31 -15.13 2.14
CA ILE A 78 32.17 -15.25 0.96
C ILE A 78 32.39 -16.73 0.68
N HIS A 79 32.02 -17.16 -0.52
CA HIS A 79 32.27 -18.50 -1.03
C HIS A 79 33.26 -18.45 -2.19
N HIS A 80 34.36 -19.18 -2.08
CA HIS A 80 35.39 -19.29 -3.12
C HIS A 80 35.01 -20.40 -4.11
N ASP A 81 34.80 -20.04 -5.38
CA ASP A 81 34.41 -20.94 -6.48
C ASP A 81 33.38 -22.04 -6.10
N PRO A 82 32.19 -21.66 -5.60
CA PRO A 82 31.19 -22.62 -5.14
C PRO A 82 30.61 -23.52 -6.25
N LEU A 83 30.86 -23.18 -7.51
CA LEU A 83 30.36 -23.93 -8.67
C LEU A 83 31.45 -24.78 -9.34
N ALA A 84 32.70 -24.72 -8.87
CA ALA A 84 33.86 -25.45 -9.41
C ALA A 84 34.07 -25.27 -10.93
N ASN A 85 33.55 -24.18 -11.51
CA ASN A 85 33.54 -23.93 -12.95
C ASN A 85 34.52 -22.81 -13.33
N THR A 86 34.98 -22.02 -12.36
CA THR A 86 35.76 -20.81 -12.60
C THR A 86 36.76 -20.58 -11.48
N VAL A 87 38.03 -20.78 -11.76
CA VAL A 87 39.10 -20.91 -10.73
C VAL A 87 39.35 -19.64 -9.91
N ASP A 88 38.77 -18.49 -10.26
CA ASP A 88 39.14 -17.18 -9.70
C ASP A 88 37.96 -16.29 -9.31
N LEU A 89 36.79 -16.86 -9.01
CA LEU A 89 35.61 -16.09 -8.61
C LEU A 89 35.25 -16.28 -7.13
N ASP A 90 35.10 -15.16 -6.43
CA ASP A 90 34.54 -15.09 -5.09
C ASP A 90 33.09 -14.64 -5.16
N TYR A 91 32.18 -15.45 -4.59
CA TYR A 91 30.75 -15.17 -4.51
C TYR A 91 30.46 -14.59 -3.13
N TRP A 92 30.17 -13.30 -3.09
CA TRP A 92 29.83 -12.57 -1.88
C TRP A 92 28.30 -12.51 -1.80
N LEU A 93 27.72 -13.29 -0.90
CA LEU A 93 26.31 -13.22 -0.54
C LEU A 93 26.14 -12.15 0.53
N ILE A 94 25.41 -11.09 0.19
CA ILE A 94 25.38 -9.84 0.93
C ILE A 94 23.95 -9.55 1.38
N HIS A 95 23.79 -9.27 2.67
CA HIS A 95 22.53 -8.82 3.26
C HIS A 95 22.77 -7.52 4.04
N PRO A 96 22.02 -6.44 3.80
CA PRO A 96 22.17 -5.21 4.57
C PRO A 96 21.81 -5.49 6.03
N VAL A 97 22.69 -5.11 6.96
CA VAL A 97 22.33 -5.14 8.38
C VAL A 97 21.47 -3.92 8.62
N ASN A 98 20.20 -4.13 8.95
CA ASN A 98 19.35 -3.04 9.39
C ASN A 98 19.83 -2.53 10.75
N ILE A 99 20.85 -1.66 10.78
CA ILE A 99 21.26 -0.96 12.01
C ILE A 99 20.11 -0.07 12.52
N THR A 100 19.13 0.26 11.66
CA THR A 100 17.90 0.97 12.00
C THR A 100 16.76 0.08 12.53
N SER A 101 16.94 -1.22 12.79
CA SER A 101 15.86 -2.02 13.41
C SER A 101 15.49 -1.58 14.84
N GLN A 102 16.23 -0.64 15.44
CA GLN A 102 15.80 0.03 16.67
C GLN A 102 14.97 1.31 16.45
N GLN A 103 14.93 1.87 15.24
CA GLN A 103 14.23 3.14 14.98
C GLN A 103 13.58 3.12 13.58
N ASN A 104 12.27 2.84 13.56
CA ASN A 104 11.28 3.20 12.50
C ASN A 104 10.79 2.15 11.51
N THR A 105 10.92 0.84 11.75
CA THR A 105 10.01 -0.12 11.10
C THR A 105 9.05 -0.72 12.10
N VAL A 106 7.88 -0.08 12.22
CA VAL A 106 6.67 -0.51 12.96
C VAL A 106 6.18 -1.92 12.54
N LEU A 107 6.76 -2.48 11.47
CA LEU A 107 6.37 -3.75 10.89
C LEU A 107 7.31 -4.87 11.35
N GLY A 108 6.73 -5.83 12.05
CA GLY A 108 7.38 -7.02 12.54
C GLY A 108 7.70 -8.06 11.47
N PRO A 109 8.11 -9.26 11.92
CA PRO A 109 8.59 -10.30 11.03
C PRO A 109 7.49 -10.77 10.06
N VAL A 110 7.93 -11.32 8.93
CA VAL A 110 7.08 -11.61 7.78
C VAL A 110 6.64 -13.07 7.81
N THR A 111 5.34 -13.28 7.73
CA THR A 111 4.72 -14.60 7.54
C THR A 111 4.12 -14.68 6.14
N ILE A 112 4.37 -15.77 5.42
CA ILE A 112 3.85 -15.99 4.07
C ILE A 112 2.85 -17.12 4.10
N LEU A 113 1.65 -16.87 3.59
CA LEU A 113 0.60 -17.88 3.42
C LEU A 113 0.28 -18.05 1.94
N ARG A 114 0.09 -19.29 1.50
CA ARG A 114 -0.48 -19.62 0.20
C ARG A 114 -1.92 -20.05 0.40
N LEU A 115 -2.84 -19.41 -0.31
CA LEU A 115 -4.26 -19.66 -0.19
C LEU A 115 -4.79 -20.43 -1.41
N SER A 116 -5.71 -21.36 -1.16
CA SER A 116 -6.54 -21.96 -2.18
C SER A 116 -7.52 -20.94 -2.78
N PRO A 117 -8.19 -21.26 -3.91
CA PRO A 117 -9.25 -20.41 -4.47
C PRO A 117 -10.41 -20.13 -3.51
N PHE A 118 -10.59 -20.97 -2.48
CA PHE A 118 -11.64 -20.84 -1.46
C PHE A 118 -11.15 -20.10 -0.20
N GLY A 119 -9.91 -19.60 -0.19
CA GLY A 119 -9.32 -18.92 0.95
C GLY A 119 -8.83 -19.86 2.06
N THR A 120 -8.66 -21.15 1.76
CA THR A 120 -8.03 -22.11 2.69
C THR A 120 -6.51 -21.99 2.62
N ILE A 121 -5.83 -21.98 3.77
CA ILE A 121 -4.37 -21.92 3.82
C ILE A 121 -3.81 -23.30 3.44
N GLU A 122 -3.15 -23.42 2.30
CA GLU A 122 -2.54 -24.68 1.86
C GLU A 122 -1.11 -24.82 2.34
N ASN A 123 -0.36 -23.72 2.34
CA ASN A 123 0.99 -23.65 2.88
C ASN A 123 1.12 -22.41 3.75
N ALA A 124 1.83 -22.55 4.86
CA ALA A 124 2.21 -21.45 5.72
C ALA A 124 3.71 -21.50 6.01
N TYR A 125 4.34 -20.34 5.98
CA TYR A 125 5.73 -20.11 6.36
C TYR A 125 5.72 -19.02 7.44
N PRO A 126 5.30 -19.37 8.67
CA PRO A 126 5.27 -18.42 9.77
C PRO A 126 6.69 -18.02 10.16
N SER A 127 6.86 -16.74 10.50
CA SER A 127 8.06 -16.28 11.18
C SER A 127 8.16 -16.87 12.59
N ILE A 128 9.37 -16.86 13.16
CA ILE A 128 9.64 -17.40 14.51
C ILE A 128 8.72 -16.77 15.56
N ASP A 129 8.44 -15.46 15.44
CA ASP A 129 7.60 -14.73 16.40
C ASP A 129 6.13 -14.63 15.97
N PHE A 130 5.68 -15.41 14.98
CA PHE A 130 4.28 -15.39 14.57
C PHE A 130 3.39 -16.14 15.58
N PRO A 131 2.16 -15.66 15.90
CA PRO A 131 1.37 -16.27 16.98
C PRO A 131 0.94 -17.72 16.74
N GLN A 132 0.93 -18.18 15.49
CA GLN A 132 0.56 -19.54 15.12
C GLN A 132 1.73 -20.27 14.47
N ILE A 133 1.90 -21.53 14.87
CA ILE A 133 2.78 -22.47 14.18
C ILE A 133 2.16 -22.97 12.87
N ASN A 134 2.99 -23.53 11.98
CA ASN A 134 2.58 -23.96 10.65
C ASN A 134 1.39 -24.95 10.67
N SER A 135 1.40 -25.92 11.58
CA SER A 135 0.36 -26.95 11.70
C SER A 135 -0.99 -26.40 12.16
N GLU A 136 -1.03 -25.23 12.80
CA GLU A 136 -2.28 -24.58 13.20
C GLU A 136 -2.94 -23.84 12.04
N LEU A 137 -2.12 -23.35 11.10
CA LEU A 137 -2.55 -22.54 9.96
C LEU A 137 -3.04 -23.40 8.80
N GLN A 138 -2.32 -24.48 8.48
CA GLN A 138 -2.61 -25.31 7.31
C GLN A 138 -4.01 -25.93 7.36
N HIS A 139 -4.63 -26.02 6.18
CA HIS A 139 -5.97 -26.54 5.92
C HIS A 139 -7.11 -25.80 6.63
N ARG A 140 -6.84 -24.63 7.23
CA ARG A 140 -7.86 -23.77 7.82
C ARG A 140 -8.18 -22.59 6.91
N PRO A 141 -9.43 -22.11 6.90
CA PRO A 141 -9.77 -20.92 6.15
C PRO A 141 -9.11 -19.69 6.77
N ILE A 142 -8.54 -18.80 5.96
CA ILE A 142 -7.85 -17.59 6.47
C ILE A 142 -8.75 -16.74 7.39
N MET A 143 -10.06 -16.72 7.11
CA MET A 143 -11.05 -16.01 7.92
C MET A 143 -11.20 -16.54 9.35
N SER A 144 -10.76 -17.77 9.68
CA SER A 144 -10.80 -18.26 11.06
C SER A 144 -9.79 -17.57 11.98
N PHE A 145 -8.82 -16.86 11.41
CA PHE A 145 -7.81 -16.12 12.15
C PHE A 145 -8.05 -14.60 12.10
N VAL A 146 -9.04 -14.14 11.34
CA VAL A 146 -9.34 -12.71 11.19
C VAL A 146 -10.58 -12.36 12.00
N HIS A 147 -10.56 -11.22 12.68
CA HIS A 147 -11.70 -10.73 13.44
C HIS A 147 -12.94 -10.60 12.54
N GLU A 148 -14.11 -10.98 13.04
CA GLU A 148 -15.36 -11.11 12.26
C GLU A 148 -15.73 -9.85 11.46
N SER A 149 -15.54 -8.66 12.04
CA SER A 149 -15.84 -7.39 11.37
C SER A 149 -14.91 -7.08 10.19
N ASP A 150 -13.71 -7.68 10.15
CA ASP A 150 -12.69 -7.40 9.15
C ASP A 150 -12.77 -8.42 7.99
N VAL A 151 -13.51 -9.53 8.18
CA VAL A 151 -13.68 -10.61 7.19
C VAL A 151 -14.29 -10.11 5.89
N ARG A 152 -15.33 -9.25 5.96
CA ARG A 152 -16.00 -8.72 4.75
C ARG A 152 -15.02 -7.94 3.88
N GLN A 153 -14.21 -7.08 4.49
CA GLN A 153 -13.21 -6.28 3.79
C GLN A 153 -12.12 -7.16 3.17
N LEU A 154 -11.67 -8.19 3.90
CA LEU A 154 -10.72 -9.17 3.40
C LEU A 154 -11.26 -9.88 2.15
N CYS A 155 -12.46 -10.47 2.23
CA CYS A 155 -13.08 -11.17 1.11
C CYS A 155 -13.24 -10.27 -0.13
N GLU A 156 -13.66 -9.02 0.08
CA GLU A 156 -13.79 -8.05 -1.01
C GLU A 156 -12.44 -7.79 -1.70
N LYS A 157 -11.37 -7.55 -0.92
CA LYS A 157 -10.02 -7.29 -1.47
C LYS A 157 -9.44 -8.52 -2.17
N VAL A 158 -9.58 -9.70 -1.57
CA VAL A 158 -9.15 -10.98 -2.16
C VAL A 158 -9.87 -11.23 -3.48
N SER A 159 -11.19 -10.98 -3.57
CA SER A 159 -11.92 -11.18 -4.84
C SER A 159 -11.46 -10.23 -5.96
N LYS A 160 -10.96 -9.04 -5.59
CA LYS A 160 -10.47 -8.00 -6.51
C LYS A 160 -9.00 -8.18 -6.91
N THR A 161 -8.27 -9.16 -6.38
CA THR A 161 -6.87 -9.44 -6.79
C THR A 161 -6.78 -9.90 -8.25
N LYS A 162 -7.88 -10.35 -8.86
CA LYS A 162 -7.94 -10.65 -10.30
C LYS A 162 -7.62 -9.43 -11.18
N TYR A 163 -7.89 -8.23 -10.69
CA TYR A 163 -7.78 -6.99 -11.47
C TYR A 163 -6.62 -6.09 -11.02
N LYS A 164 -6.00 -6.35 -9.86
CA LYS A 164 -4.84 -5.61 -9.36
C LYS A 164 -3.78 -6.57 -8.87
N SER A 165 -2.51 -6.25 -9.12
CA SER A 165 -1.36 -7.09 -8.74
C SER A 165 -1.30 -7.41 -7.25
N HIS A 166 -1.70 -6.46 -6.40
CA HIS A 166 -1.73 -6.65 -4.95
C HIS A 166 -2.76 -5.74 -4.28
N HIS A 167 -3.18 -6.11 -3.08
CA HIS A 167 -3.96 -5.30 -2.15
C HIS A 167 -3.36 -5.41 -0.77
N THR A 168 -3.21 -4.28 -0.08
CA THR A 168 -2.78 -4.26 1.32
C THR A 168 -3.93 -3.80 2.20
N LEU A 169 -4.15 -4.48 3.31
CA LEU A 169 -5.17 -4.16 4.30
C LEU A 169 -4.64 -4.39 5.71
N ARG A 170 -5.16 -3.60 6.65
CA ARG A 170 -4.90 -3.74 8.08
C ARG A 170 -6.05 -4.52 8.69
N VAL A 171 -5.77 -5.67 9.32
CA VAL A 171 -6.79 -6.54 9.92
C VAL A 171 -6.40 -6.97 11.32
N ARG A 172 -7.38 -7.26 12.16
CA ARG A 172 -7.16 -7.92 13.45
C ARG A 172 -6.98 -9.42 13.24
N TRP A 173 -5.82 -9.91 13.63
CA TRP A 173 -5.43 -11.30 13.56
C TRP A 173 -5.44 -11.92 14.95
N LEU A 174 -5.92 -13.16 15.05
CA LEU A 174 -6.01 -13.90 16.30
C LEU A 174 -4.62 -14.01 16.94
N ASP A 175 -4.49 -13.59 18.18
CA ASP A 175 -3.28 -13.74 18.98
C ASP A 175 -3.49 -14.86 20.00
N ARG A 176 -2.69 -15.92 19.88
CA ARG A 176 -2.68 -17.05 20.82
C ARG A 176 -1.57 -16.95 21.86
N SER A 177 -0.62 -16.05 21.66
CA SER A 177 0.55 -15.89 22.53
C SER A 177 0.21 -15.21 23.87
N SER A 178 -0.91 -14.49 23.92
CA SER A 178 -1.42 -13.91 25.16
C SER A 178 -1.86 -15.01 26.12
N HIS A 179 -1.00 -15.35 27.08
CA HIS A 179 -1.28 -16.26 28.20
C HIS A 179 -2.41 -15.78 29.16
N SER A 180 -3.23 -14.80 28.76
CA SER A 180 -4.36 -14.35 29.57
C SER A 180 -5.42 -15.44 29.66
N SER A 181 -5.61 -15.97 30.85
CA SER A 181 -6.54 -17.03 31.22
C SER A 181 -8.03 -16.68 31.07
N SER A 182 -8.37 -15.52 30.51
CA SER A 182 -9.73 -15.20 30.09
C SER A 182 -9.96 -15.73 28.68
N ASN A 183 -11.01 -16.54 28.49
CA ASN A 183 -11.48 -17.14 27.23
C ASN A 183 -11.87 -16.12 26.12
N GLN A 184 -11.35 -14.90 26.16
CA GLN A 184 -11.55 -13.90 25.13
C GLN A 184 -10.45 -14.08 24.09
N ASN A 185 -10.86 -14.32 22.84
CA ASN A 185 -9.96 -14.32 21.70
C ASN A 185 -9.29 -12.95 21.62
N ASN A 186 -8.03 -12.85 22.01
CA ASN A 186 -7.26 -11.64 21.83
C ASN A 186 -6.88 -11.52 20.36
N PHE A 187 -6.87 -10.29 19.85
CA PHE A 187 -6.50 -10.00 18.48
C PHE A 187 -5.43 -8.92 18.46
N GLN A 188 -4.46 -9.08 17.57
CA GLN A 188 -3.43 -8.08 17.29
C GLN A 188 -3.59 -7.53 15.87
N TRP A 189 -3.18 -6.29 15.65
CA TRP A 189 -3.21 -5.71 14.31
C TRP A 189 -2.08 -6.27 13.45
N VAL A 190 -2.43 -6.67 12.23
CA VAL A 190 -1.46 -7.09 11.20
C VAL A 190 -1.69 -6.33 9.91
N MET A 191 -0.61 -6.07 9.18
CA MET A 191 -0.67 -5.67 7.78
C MET A 191 -0.65 -6.92 6.92
N MET A 192 -1.73 -7.15 6.19
CA MET A 192 -1.87 -8.25 5.23
C MET A 192 -1.77 -7.68 3.81
N THR A 193 -0.86 -8.21 3.02
CA THR A 193 -0.76 -7.93 1.58
C THR A 193 -1.10 -9.17 0.80
N VAL A 194 -2.21 -9.13 0.07
CA VAL A 194 -2.67 -10.21 -0.80
C VAL A 194 -2.22 -9.91 -2.22
N MET A 195 -1.56 -10.87 -2.86
CA MET A 195 -1.10 -10.74 -4.25
C MET A 195 -1.38 -12.03 -5.01
N ASN A 196 -1.68 -11.89 -6.30
CA ASN A 196 -1.69 -13.04 -7.20
C ASN A 196 -0.28 -13.21 -7.75
N ALA A 197 0.28 -14.40 -7.63
CA ALA A 197 1.55 -14.71 -8.28
C ALA A 197 1.38 -14.45 -9.80
N PRO A 198 2.20 -13.56 -10.40
CA PRO A 198 2.08 -13.26 -11.81
C PRO A 198 2.27 -14.55 -12.60
N ARG A 199 1.35 -14.78 -13.55
CA ARG A 199 1.37 -15.95 -14.44
C ARG A 199 2.74 -16.06 -15.09
N ARG A 200 3.30 -17.27 -15.17
CA ARG A 200 4.31 -17.53 -16.20
C ARG A 200 3.62 -17.29 -17.54
N LEU A 201 4.18 -16.41 -18.38
CA LEU A 201 3.61 -15.97 -19.66
C LEU A 201 3.36 -17.12 -20.66
N SER A 202 3.71 -18.35 -20.33
CA SER A 202 3.63 -19.55 -21.17
C SER A 202 2.35 -20.38 -21.01
N CYS A 203 1.43 -20.08 -20.07
CA CYS A 203 0.25 -20.91 -19.80
C CYS A 203 -1.06 -20.22 -20.21
N ASN A 204 -1.91 -20.90 -20.99
CA ASN A 204 -3.19 -20.38 -21.49
C ASN A 204 -4.23 -20.20 -20.37
N SER A 205 -4.95 -19.08 -20.44
CA SER A 205 -5.64 -18.43 -19.31
C SER A 205 -6.91 -19.09 -18.73
N PHE A 206 -7.44 -20.14 -19.35
CA PHE A 206 -8.77 -20.66 -19.01
C PHE A 206 -8.77 -21.90 -18.10
N ASP A 207 -7.68 -22.67 -18.05
CA ASP A 207 -7.61 -23.93 -17.29
C ASP A 207 -6.56 -23.95 -16.18
N ASP A 208 -5.83 -22.85 -15.96
CA ASP A 208 -4.74 -22.87 -14.97
C ASP A 208 -5.29 -22.65 -13.55
N LEU A 209 -5.65 -23.77 -12.92
CA LEU A 209 -6.04 -23.87 -11.52
C LEU A 209 -4.95 -23.37 -10.55
N GLN A 210 -3.77 -22.94 -11.00
CA GLN A 210 -2.58 -22.69 -10.16
C GLN A 210 -2.31 -21.23 -9.76
N SER A 211 -3.10 -20.23 -10.19
CA SER A 211 -2.91 -18.85 -9.71
C SER A 211 -3.46 -18.68 -8.30
N TRP A 212 -2.74 -19.22 -7.33
CA TRP A 212 -3.13 -19.22 -5.91
C TRP A 212 -2.70 -17.90 -5.26
N PRO A 213 -3.61 -17.20 -4.57
CA PRO A 213 -3.25 -15.96 -3.88
C PRO A 213 -2.19 -16.23 -2.81
N ILE A 214 -1.18 -15.37 -2.77
CA ILE A 214 -0.16 -15.34 -1.74
C ILE A 214 -0.48 -14.18 -0.80
N CYS A 215 -0.56 -14.46 0.48
CA CYS A 215 -0.74 -13.47 1.53
C CYS A 215 0.57 -13.29 2.30
N VAL A 216 1.06 -12.06 2.33
CA VAL A 216 2.20 -11.65 3.14
C VAL A 216 1.67 -10.90 4.36
N ILE A 217 1.90 -11.44 5.55
CA ILE A 217 1.42 -10.90 6.83
C ILE A 217 2.60 -10.36 7.61
N ARG A 218 2.44 -9.15 8.16
CA ARG A 218 3.40 -8.50 9.05
C ARG A 218 2.69 -8.03 10.31
N ILE A 219 3.24 -8.34 11.48
CA ILE A 219 2.72 -7.85 12.76
C ILE A 219 2.94 -6.34 12.83
N VAL A 220 1.93 -5.60 13.30
CA VAL A 220 2.07 -4.15 13.55
C VAL A 220 2.34 -3.98 15.03
N TYR A 221 3.55 -3.59 15.39
CA TYR A 221 3.85 -3.22 16.77
C TYR A 221 3.38 -1.78 16.98
N GLU A 222 2.25 -1.60 17.66
CA GLU A 222 1.82 -0.26 18.05
C GLU A 222 2.84 0.30 19.04
N SER A 223 3.59 1.33 18.61
CA SER A 223 4.42 2.09 19.54
C SER A 223 3.48 2.80 20.52
N GLU A 224 3.76 2.72 21.82
CA GLU A 224 2.95 3.36 22.87
C GLU A 224 2.71 4.87 22.63
N GLN A 225 3.57 5.50 21.82
CA GLN A 225 3.45 6.90 21.41
C GLN A 225 2.29 7.17 20.43
N ASP A 226 1.89 6.20 19.60
CA ASP A 226 0.77 6.36 18.65
C ASP A 226 -0.60 6.18 19.34
N ILE A 227 -0.66 5.40 20.42
CA ILE A 227 -1.89 5.16 21.19
C ILE A 227 -2.36 6.43 21.89
N GLN A 228 -1.45 7.36 22.21
CA GLN A 228 -1.81 8.67 22.76
C GLN A 228 -2.17 9.71 21.67
N GLY A 229 -1.71 9.53 20.44
CA GLY A 229 -2.02 10.41 19.30
C GLY A 229 -3.39 10.17 18.64
N LEU A 230 -3.96 8.96 18.78
CA LEU A 230 -5.23 8.58 18.14
C LEU A 230 -6.51 8.86 18.95
N ARG A 231 -6.42 9.54 20.11
CA ARG A 231 -7.59 10.24 20.70
C ARG A 231 -7.74 11.64 20.11
N ALA A 232 -7.66 11.78 18.78
CA ALA A 232 -8.12 13.00 18.14
C ALA A 232 -9.66 13.02 18.17
N PRO A 233 -10.31 14.16 18.48
CA PRO A 233 -11.76 14.27 18.50
C PRO A 233 -12.33 13.88 17.14
N ALA A 234 -13.51 13.24 17.11
CA ALA A 234 -14.21 12.70 15.94
C ALA A 234 -14.33 13.65 14.72
N ASN A 235 -14.00 14.93 14.89
CA ASN A 235 -13.87 15.93 13.84
C ASN A 235 -12.69 15.74 12.87
N TYR A 236 -11.74 14.83 13.09
CA TYR A 236 -10.68 14.57 12.10
C TYR A 236 -11.01 13.45 11.10
N CYS A 237 -12.00 12.60 11.40
CA CYS A 237 -12.35 11.43 10.58
C CYS A 237 -13.04 11.81 9.25
N TRP A 238 -13.90 12.82 9.25
CA TRP A 238 -14.56 13.25 8.01
C TRP A 238 -13.58 13.93 7.05
N LYS A 239 -12.56 14.64 7.57
CA LYS A 239 -11.61 15.36 6.73
C LYS A 239 -10.70 14.42 5.95
N THR A 240 -10.28 13.31 6.55
CA THR A 240 -9.50 12.26 5.85
C THR A 240 -10.36 11.48 4.88
N ILE A 241 -11.59 11.11 5.24
CA ILE A 241 -12.53 10.45 4.32
C ILE A 241 -12.83 11.34 3.11
N TRP A 242 -13.06 12.64 3.31
CA TRP A 242 -13.27 13.60 2.22
C TRP A 242 -12.04 13.77 1.34
N LEU A 243 -10.84 13.83 1.92
CA LEU A 243 -9.59 13.94 1.16
C LEU A 243 -9.30 12.67 0.37
N ASP A 244 -9.54 11.49 0.93
CA ASP A 244 -9.38 10.20 0.23
C ASP A 244 -10.41 10.04 -0.90
N THR A 245 -11.64 10.49 -0.67
CA THR A 245 -12.70 10.50 -1.70
C THR A 245 -12.37 11.50 -2.82
N LEU A 246 -11.88 12.69 -2.47
CA LEU A 246 -11.44 13.70 -3.43
C LEU A 246 -10.22 13.20 -4.22
N HIS A 247 -9.26 12.55 -3.55
CA HIS A 247 -8.10 11.96 -4.19
C HIS A 247 -8.51 10.83 -5.15
N GLY A 248 -9.45 9.97 -4.75
CA GLY A 248 -10.03 8.94 -5.61
C GLY A 248 -10.75 9.52 -6.83
N LEU A 249 -11.50 10.62 -6.66
CA LEU A 249 -12.16 11.34 -7.76
C LEU A 249 -11.14 12.01 -8.69
N VAL A 250 -10.06 12.58 -8.15
CA VAL A 250 -8.98 13.20 -8.94
C VAL A 250 -8.17 12.14 -9.70
N GLU A 251 -7.89 10.98 -9.11
CA GLU A 251 -7.27 9.85 -9.82
C GLU A 251 -8.19 9.27 -10.90
N GLN A 252 -9.50 9.17 -10.64
CA GLN A 252 -10.47 8.76 -11.65
C GLN A 252 -10.61 9.79 -12.77
N ALA A 253 -10.57 11.09 -12.47
CA ALA A 253 -10.58 12.15 -13.47
C ALA A 253 -9.27 12.18 -14.27
N ARG A 254 -8.13 11.92 -13.63
CA ARG A 254 -6.81 11.85 -14.29
C ARG A 254 -6.71 10.62 -15.20
N SER A 255 -7.13 9.45 -14.74
CA SER A 255 -7.21 8.25 -15.58
C SER A 255 -8.23 8.43 -16.71
N GLY A 256 -9.38 9.05 -16.42
CA GLY A 256 -10.36 9.46 -17.43
C GLY A 256 -9.78 10.42 -18.47
N SER A 257 -8.95 11.40 -18.07
CA SER A 257 -8.32 12.36 -18.99
C SER A 257 -7.31 11.71 -19.95
N PHE A 258 -6.62 10.66 -19.51
CA PHE A 258 -5.69 9.90 -20.35
C PHE A 258 -6.45 9.06 -21.39
N GLU A 259 -7.56 8.44 -21.00
CA GLU A 259 -8.43 7.73 -21.94
C GLU A 259 -9.13 8.69 -22.91
N LEU A 260 -9.51 9.89 -22.45
CA LEU A 260 -10.07 10.96 -23.30
C LEU A 260 -9.05 11.43 -24.34
N TYR A 261 -7.78 11.59 -23.96
CA TYR A 261 -6.70 11.91 -24.89
C TYR A 261 -6.50 10.82 -25.94
N ARG A 262 -6.53 9.53 -25.55
CA ARG A 262 -6.46 8.39 -26.48
C ARG A 262 -7.66 8.32 -27.42
N LEU A 263 -8.85 8.64 -26.91
CA LEU A 263 -10.07 8.72 -27.70
C LEU A 263 -9.95 9.83 -28.76
N VAL A 264 -9.52 11.03 -28.36
CA VAL A 264 -9.30 12.17 -29.29
C VAL A 264 -8.24 11.83 -30.33
N GLN A 265 -7.15 11.18 -29.94
CA GLN A 265 -6.10 10.74 -30.87
C GLN A 265 -6.63 9.68 -31.86
N SER A 266 -7.48 8.76 -31.39
CA SER A 266 -8.12 7.75 -32.24
C SER A 266 -9.12 8.37 -33.23
N ILE A 267 -9.86 9.40 -32.79
CA ILE A 267 -10.76 10.19 -33.64
C ILE A 267 -9.96 10.93 -34.71
N HIS A 268 -8.85 11.56 -34.33
CA HIS A 268 -7.98 12.29 -35.27
C HIS A 268 -7.40 11.35 -36.33
N LEU A 269 -6.91 10.17 -35.94
CA LEU A 269 -6.40 9.16 -36.87
C LEU A 269 -7.50 8.57 -37.77
N ALA A 270 -8.74 8.45 -37.26
CA ALA A 270 -9.87 7.99 -38.06
C ALA A 270 -10.31 9.03 -39.10
N LEU A 271 -10.28 10.32 -38.73
CA LEU A 271 -10.53 11.45 -39.62
C LEU A 271 -9.48 11.52 -40.75
N ASP A 272 -8.20 11.37 -40.42
CA ASP A 272 -7.10 11.37 -41.41
C ASP A 272 -7.22 10.20 -42.41
N GLN A 273 -7.87 9.11 -42.02
CA GLN A 273 -8.13 7.95 -42.89
C GLN A 273 -9.43 8.04 -43.70
N GLY A 274 -10.17 9.16 -43.64
CA GLY A 274 -11.41 9.36 -44.40
C GLY A 274 -12.59 8.49 -43.94
N LYS A 275 -12.55 7.97 -42.70
CA LYS A 275 -13.59 7.10 -42.14
C LYS A 275 -14.69 7.92 -41.46
N SER A 276 -15.49 8.62 -42.26
CA SER A 276 -16.60 9.49 -41.79
C SER A 276 -17.58 8.80 -40.84
N TYR A 277 -17.83 7.50 -41.03
CA TYR A 277 -18.74 6.72 -40.18
C TYR A 277 -18.29 6.61 -38.71
N LEU A 278 -16.98 6.67 -38.43
CA LEU A 278 -16.47 6.66 -37.05
C LEU A 278 -16.78 7.99 -36.34
N VAL A 279 -16.67 9.10 -37.06
CA VAL A 279 -16.95 10.44 -36.53
C VAL A 279 -18.43 10.56 -36.16
N GLU A 280 -19.30 10.04 -37.01
CA GLU A 280 -20.75 10.02 -36.78
C GLU A 280 -21.12 9.13 -35.58
N PHE A 281 -20.51 7.95 -35.46
CA PHE A 281 -20.64 7.10 -34.27
C PHE A 281 -20.18 7.81 -32.99
N PHE A 282 -19.03 8.50 -33.02
CA PHE A 282 -18.52 9.22 -31.85
C PHE A 282 -19.38 10.44 -31.48
N ALA A 283 -19.92 11.17 -32.46
CA ALA A 283 -20.85 12.25 -32.21
C ALA A 283 -22.13 11.75 -31.52
N HIS A 284 -22.64 10.59 -31.95
CA HIS A 284 -23.79 9.95 -31.31
C HIS A 284 -23.48 9.45 -29.90
N ALA A 285 -22.33 8.79 -29.69
CA ALA A 285 -21.92 8.32 -28.37
C ALA A 285 -21.71 9.49 -27.39
N LEU A 286 -21.10 10.60 -27.84
CA LEU A 286 -20.91 11.78 -27.03
C LEU A 286 -22.24 12.46 -26.68
N SER A 287 -23.15 12.57 -27.65
CA SER A 287 -24.50 13.11 -27.42
C SER A 287 -25.25 12.27 -26.38
N TYR A 288 -25.21 10.93 -26.51
CA TYR A 288 -25.81 10.01 -25.54
C TYR A 288 -25.22 10.14 -24.14
N LEU A 289 -23.89 10.30 -24.02
CA LEU A 289 -23.24 10.51 -22.72
C LEU A 289 -23.63 11.85 -22.07
N LEU A 290 -23.77 12.91 -22.87
CA LEU A 290 -24.22 14.22 -22.37
C LEU A 290 -25.69 14.17 -21.92
N ASP A 291 -26.54 13.48 -22.66
CA ASP A 291 -27.94 13.27 -22.29
C ASP A 291 -28.04 12.46 -20.98
N PHE A 292 -27.26 11.38 -20.87
CA PHE A 292 -27.19 10.57 -19.65
C PHE A 292 -26.67 11.37 -18.44
N ALA A 293 -25.65 12.22 -18.62
CA ALA A 293 -25.14 13.08 -17.56
C ALA A 293 -26.19 14.12 -17.12
N ASN A 294 -26.99 14.65 -18.05
CA ASN A 294 -28.09 15.54 -17.75
C ASN A 294 -29.22 14.83 -16.99
N GLU A 295 -29.58 13.60 -17.38
CA GLU A 295 -30.54 12.76 -16.65
C GLU A 295 -30.08 12.49 -15.21
N LEU A 296 -28.80 12.14 -15.01
CA LEU A 296 -28.22 11.96 -13.68
C LEU A 296 -28.30 13.23 -12.83
N LYS A 297 -28.07 14.41 -13.44
CA LYS A 297 -28.22 15.70 -12.76
C LYS A 297 -29.65 15.92 -12.28
N TYR A 298 -30.65 15.55 -13.07
CA TYR A 298 -32.06 15.63 -12.66
C TYR A 298 -32.40 14.67 -11.52
N CYS A 299 -31.92 13.42 -11.57
CA CYS A 299 -32.10 12.46 -10.49
C CYS A 299 -31.48 12.94 -9.17
N TYR A 300 -30.27 13.51 -9.23
CA TYR A 300 -29.54 13.97 -8.05
C TYR A 300 -30.16 15.23 -7.42
N LEU A 301 -30.59 16.20 -8.25
CA LEU A 301 -31.27 17.41 -7.77
C LEU A 301 -32.68 17.09 -7.22
N SER A 302 -33.39 16.12 -7.80
CA SER A 302 -34.72 15.71 -7.33
C SER A 302 -34.71 15.04 -5.95
N GLU A 303 -33.62 14.40 -5.54
CA GLU A 303 -33.49 13.86 -4.18
C GLU A 303 -33.15 14.95 -3.16
N MET A 304 -32.34 15.94 -3.53
CA MET A 304 -31.99 17.05 -2.64
C MET A 304 -33.21 17.93 -2.29
N ASP A 305 -34.11 18.19 -3.25
CA ASP A 305 -35.34 18.96 -2.99
C ASP A 305 -36.35 18.22 -2.10
N LYS A 306 -36.30 16.87 -2.05
CA LYS A 306 -37.17 16.08 -1.16
C LYS A 306 -36.72 16.12 0.30
N VAL A 307 -35.46 16.44 0.57
CA VAL A 307 -34.91 16.50 1.94
C VAL A 307 -35.30 17.80 2.67
N GLU A 308 -35.76 18.83 1.96
CA GLU A 308 -36.10 20.14 2.57
C GLU A 308 -37.54 20.26 3.12
N CYS A 309 -38.37 19.21 3.02
CA CYS A 309 -39.79 19.32 3.40
C CYS A 309 -40.27 18.27 4.42
N VAL A 310 -39.53 18.08 5.51
CA VAL A 310 -40.10 17.57 6.78
C VAL A 310 -40.03 18.68 7.83
N LYS A 311 -40.78 19.77 7.62
CA LYS A 311 -41.14 20.70 8.69
C LYS A 311 -42.08 19.96 9.65
N ILE A 312 -41.52 19.31 10.66
CA ILE A 312 -42.28 18.81 11.80
C ILE A 312 -42.92 20.04 12.48
N LYS A 313 -44.23 20.21 12.30
CA LYS A 313 -45.07 21.02 13.17
C LYS A 313 -44.99 20.41 14.57
N MET A 314 -44.13 20.95 15.42
CA MET A 314 -44.28 20.82 16.87
C MET A 314 -44.66 22.17 17.44
N GLU A 315 -45.91 22.21 17.94
CA GLU A 315 -46.46 23.28 18.77
C GLU A 315 -45.52 23.55 19.95
N ASN A 316 -44.92 24.74 19.97
CA ASN A 316 -44.14 25.20 21.09
C ASN A 316 -45.05 25.81 22.16
N LYS A 317 -45.11 25.13 23.32
CA LYS A 317 -45.39 25.77 24.61
C LYS A 317 -44.20 26.67 24.96
N LYS A 318 -44.50 27.96 25.10
CA LYS A 318 -43.64 29.07 25.56
C LYS A 318 -42.68 28.66 26.68
N LYS A 319 -41.39 29.05 26.54
CA LYS A 319 -40.66 29.82 27.56
C LYS A 319 -39.45 30.54 26.95
N ASN A 320 -39.30 31.78 27.38
CA ASN A 320 -38.38 32.80 26.89
C ASN A 320 -36.90 32.41 27.04
N SER A 321 -36.12 32.60 25.98
CA SER A 321 -34.67 32.78 26.03
C SER A 321 -34.26 33.70 24.88
N LYS A 322 -33.85 34.92 25.23
CA LYS A 322 -33.34 35.94 24.31
C LYS A 322 -31.88 35.62 23.97
N TYR A 323 -31.62 34.65 23.09
CA TYR A 323 -30.39 34.59 22.29
C TYR A 323 -30.62 33.71 21.04
N SER A 324 -30.16 34.21 19.90
CA SER A 324 -29.74 33.50 18.68
C SER A 324 -30.76 32.72 17.82
N ASN A 325 -31.29 33.37 16.78
CA ASN A 325 -31.65 32.71 15.51
C ASN A 325 -30.38 32.59 14.64
N ILE A 326 -29.44 31.73 15.04
CA ILE A 326 -28.39 31.26 14.11
C ILE A 326 -28.91 29.94 13.55
N PRO A 327 -29.10 29.82 12.22
CA PRO A 327 -29.50 28.55 11.65
C PRO A 327 -28.47 27.49 12.07
N SER A 328 -28.95 26.33 12.52
CA SER A 328 -28.09 25.24 12.95
C SER A 328 -28.70 23.90 12.55
N ILE A 329 -27.85 22.94 12.22
CA ILE A 329 -28.26 21.56 11.97
C ILE A 329 -28.13 20.81 13.29
N ARG A 330 -29.17 20.07 13.66
CA ARG A 330 -29.13 19.14 14.79
C ARG A 330 -28.95 17.72 14.26
N VAL A 331 -27.91 17.04 14.71
CA VAL A 331 -27.63 15.64 14.36
C VAL A 331 -27.83 14.80 15.63
N TYR A 332 -28.57 13.71 15.48
CA TYR A 332 -28.88 12.76 16.54
C TYR A 332 -28.02 11.52 16.36
N ASP A 333 -27.26 11.15 17.39
CA ASP A 333 -26.49 9.91 17.43
C ASP A 333 -26.59 9.32 18.84
N ASN A 334 -27.11 8.10 18.95
CA ASN A 334 -27.24 7.32 20.19
C ASN A 334 -27.62 8.17 21.42
N ASP A 335 -28.85 8.71 21.40
CA ASP A 335 -29.46 9.58 22.44
C ASP A 335 -28.75 10.92 22.72
N THR A 336 -27.72 11.28 21.94
CA THR A 336 -26.98 12.53 22.09
C THR A 336 -27.29 13.49 20.94
N ILE A 337 -27.56 14.76 21.26
CA ILE A 337 -27.89 15.80 20.27
C ILE A 337 -26.69 16.72 20.07
N TYR A 338 -26.17 16.73 18.85
CA TYR A 338 -25.13 17.68 18.42
C TYR A 338 -25.78 18.84 17.68
N THR A 339 -25.48 20.10 18.07
CA THR A 339 -25.97 21.30 17.38
C THR A 339 -24.81 22.00 16.69
N ILE A 340 -24.86 22.10 15.36
CA ILE A 340 -23.81 22.73 14.54
C ILE A 340 -24.33 24.06 13.99
N PRO A 341 -23.80 25.22 14.44
CA PRO A 341 -24.22 26.52 13.93
C PRO A 341 -23.65 26.79 12.52
N PHE A 342 -24.46 27.34 11.62
CA PHE A 342 -23.98 27.88 10.35
C PHE A 342 -23.20 29.18 10.61
N ILE A 343 -21.88 29.14 10.40
CA ILE A 343 -21.06 30.36 10.33
C ILE A 343 -20.94 30.76 8.87
N THR A 344 -21.86 31.57 8.37
CA THR A 344 -21.67 32.28 7.09
C THR A 344 -20.75 33.47 7.35
N LYS A 345 -19.43 33.27 7.22
CA LYS A 345 -18.53 34.42 7.01
C LYS A 345 -18.72 34.87 5.55
N ALA A 346 -19.54 35.90 5.36
CA ALA A 346 -19.59 36.63 4.11
C ALA A 346 -18.22 37.31 3.88
N PHE A 347 -17.48 36.83 2.89
CA PHE A 347 -16.34 37.54 2.33
C PHE A 347 -16.88 38.76 1.57
N GLN A 348 -16.68 39.97 2.10
CA GLN A 348 -16.83 41.21 1.33
C GLN A 348 -15.47 41.58 0.72
N PRO A 349 -15.35 41.71 -0.61
CA PRO A 349 -14.20 42.33 -1.24
C PRO A 349 -14.57 43.77 -1.66
N SER A 350 -14.14 44.79 -0.91
CA SER A 350 -14.01 46.14 -1.46
C SER A 350 -13.17 47.07 -0.59
N ASN A 351 -12.09 47.55 -1.22
CA ASN A 351 -11.47 48.87 -1.10
C ASN A 351 -10.87 49.28 0.24
N TRP A 352 -9.54 49.31 0.33
CA TRP A 352 -8.79 50.52 0.72
C TRP A 352 -7.45 50.57 -0.04
N THR A 353 -7.44 51.35 -1.12
CA THR A 353 -6.25 51.99 -1.70
C THR A 353 -5.79 53.17 -0.83
N HIS A 354 -4.50 53.51 -0.95
CA HIS A 354 -3.76 54.65 -0.39
C HIS A 354 -3.11 54.47 0.99
N TYR A 355 -1.80 54.20 0.99
CA TYR A 355 -0.79 55.21 1.37
C TYR A 355 0.49 54.99 0.55
N ARG A 356 1.04 56.09 0.02
CA ARG A 356 2.35 56.15 -0.65
C ARG A 356 3.12 57.33 -0.04
N LYS A 357 4.45 57.20 0.02
CA LYS A 357 5.51 58.17 0.41
C LYS A 357 5.78 58.20 1.92
N PHE A 358 7.03 58.12 2.42
CA PHE A 358 8.36 58.23 1.81
C PHE A 358 9.23 57.02 2.14
#